data_AF-A0A7C2I8A8-F1
#
_entry.id   AF-A0A7C2I8A8-F1
#
_cell.length_a   1.000
_cell.length_b   1.000
_cell.length_c   1.000
_cell.angle_alpha   90.00
_cell.angle_beta   90.00
_cell.angle_gamma   90.00
#
_symmetry.space_group_name_H-M   'P 1'
#
loop_
_entity.id
_entity.type
_entity.pdbx_description
1 polymer ?
#
loop_
_entity_poly.entity_id
_entity_poly.type
_entity_poly.pdbx_seq_one_letter_code
_entity_poly.pdbx_strand_id
1 'polypeptide(L)'
;MTRCLRRSASAGARSASTSSSRGGRAADPSRVSDLATPAATARVLRAYGLRPRRRLGQHFLVSRSVLERILEAAALSPDDGVLEIGAGIGTLTAALAARAGAVVAVESDAGLLPPLREAVAAFPNVALVQGDILALDLPDLVDRLPVSRKSVSNLPYNIASPVILALLERPLGLRRLVLTVQREVADRLVAPPGGKDYGALSVAVQYRAAASIAGRIGPGAFYPPPEVDSAIVVLNTLQRPPVAVADEALLFRVVRGGFAQRRKTLRNALAAALAIAPAAVASAAAEARIDPLRRAETLDLEEFARLTNALAPAIPAKVKSAGPGKNTR
;
A
#
# COMPACT_ATOMS: atom_id res chain seq x y z
N MET A 1 20.20 -18.81 81.78
CA MET A 1 21.49 -18.33 82.37
C MET A 1 22.16 -17.41 81.35
N THR A 2 23.06 -16.49 81.77
CA THR A 2 24.05 -15.75 80.91
C THR A 2 23.47 -15.09 79.64
N ARG A 3 23.14 -13.78 79.52
CA ARG A 3 23.57 -12.49 80.11
C ARG A 3 25.00 -12.04 79.74
N CYS A 4 25.16 -10.75 79.42
CA CYS A 4 26.40 -9.98 79.13
C CYS A 4 27.11 -10.33 77.79
N LEU A 5 27.66 -9.41 76.98
CA LEU A 5 27.84 -7.93 76.94
C LEU A 5 27.60 -7.43 75.47
N ARG A 6 27.61 -6.16 75.00
CA ARG A 6 27.64 -4.75 75.49
C ARG A 6 27.10 -3.87 74.30
N ARG A 7 26.37 -2.75 74.50
CA ARG A 7 26.79 -1.32 74.33
C ARG A 7 28.02 -1.06 73.42
N SER A 8 28.13 -0.04 72.56
CA SER A 8 27.28 1.10 72.12
C SER A 8 28.01 1.82 70.93
N ALA A 9 27.59 2.91 70.26
CA ALA A 9 26.58 3.94 70.56
C ALA A 9 25.82 4.52 69.33
N SER A 10 26.36 5.54 68.60
CA SER A 10 25.54 6.53 67.88
C SER A 10 26.19 7.30 66.72
N ALA A 11 25.33 7.88 65.86
CA ALA A 11 25.54 8.99 64.92
C ALA A 11 26.28 8.74 63.59
N GLY A 12 25.78 9.35 62.51
CA GLY A 12 26.38 9.28 61.17
C GLY A 12 25.42 9.49 60.00
N ALA A 13 24.77 10.66 59.89
CA ALA A 13 24.01 10.99 58.69
C ALA A 13 24.95 11.33 57.52
N ARG A 14 24.77 10.69 56.36
CA ARG A 14 25.35 11.09 55.06
C ARG A 14 24.51 10.55 53.90
N SER A 15 24.39 11.34 52.85
CA SER A 15 23.69 10.99 51.62
C SER A 15 24.50 10.00 50.77
N ALA A 16 23.81 9.08 50.11
CA ALA A 16 24.36 8.22 49.07
C ALA A 16 23.49 8.35 47.81
N SER A 17 24.04 8.98 46.77
CA SER A 17 23.38 9.16 45.48
C SER A 17 23.75 8.03 44.52
N THR A 18 22.79 7.21 44.10
CA THR A 18 23.00 6.17 43.08
C THR A 18 22.02 6.29 41.92
N SER A 19 22.50 6.92 40.85
CA SER A 19 22.15 6.66 39.44
C SER A 19 20.72 6.20 39.11
N SER A 20 19.90 7.11 38.57
CA SER A 20 18.73 6.72 37.79
C SER A 20 19.14 5.97 36.51
N SER A 21 18.54 4.81 36.28
CA SER A 21 18.69 4.07 35.02
C SER A 21 18.14 4.88 33.85
N ARG A 22 18.87 4.94 32.74
CA ARG A 22 18.44 5.63 31.50
C ARG A 22 17.29 4.88 30.83
N GLY A 23 16.07 5.13 31.28
CA GLY A 23 14.87 4.76 30.51
C GLY A 23 14.92 5.44 29.13
N GLY A 24 14.66 4.66 28.07
CA GLY A 24 14.60 5.19 26.71
C GLY A 24 13.50 6.24 26.60
N ARG A 25 13.86 7.50 26.34
CA ARG A 25 12.88 8.52 25.99
C ARG A 25 12.23 8.13 24.67
N ALA A 26 10.89 8.07 24.65
CA ALA A 26 10.13 8.03 23.41
C ALA A 26 10.53 9.23 22.52
N ALA A 27 10.53 9.03 21.21
CA ALA A 27 10.86 10.09 20.25
C ALA A 27 9.88 11.26 20.40
N ASP A 28 10.43 12.48 20.49
CA ASP A 28 9.68 13.71 20.63
C ASP A 28 8.82 13.96 19.36
N PRO A 29 7.46 13.93 19.47
CA PRO A 29 6.59 14.06 18.30
C PRO A 29 6.75 15.39 17.55
N SER A 30 7.26 16.45 18.20
CA SER A 30 7.46 17.74 17.55
C SER A 30 8.47 17.66 16.39
N ARG A 31 9.58 16.94 16.61
CA ARG A 31 10.69 16.79 15.65
C ARG A 31 10.28 16.06 14.37
N VAL A 32 9.31 15.15 14.50
CA VAL A 32 8.80 14.33 13.40
C VAL A 32 8.17 15.19 12.30
N SER A 33 7.64 16.36 12.67
CA SER A 33 6.94 17.26 11.74
C SER A 33 7.86 18.17 10.90
N ASP A 34 9.18 18.20 11.13
CA ASP A 34 10.08 19.18 10.51
C ASP A 34 10.25 19.01 9.00
N LEU A 35 10.35 17.77 8.51
CA LEU A 35 10.53 17.50 7.08
C LEU A 35 9.31 17.87 6.22
N ALA A 36 8.12 17.93 6.83
CA ALA A 36 6.83 18.23 6.19
C ALA A 36 6.64 19.74 5.87
N THR A 37 7.70 20.40 5.41
CA THR A 37 7.71 21.79 4.93
C THR A 37 8.62 21.94 3.70
N PRO A 38 8.34 22.88 2.76
CA PRO A 38 9.16 23.03 1.56
C PRO A 38 10.61 23.43 1.87
N ALA A 39 10.80 24.29 2.89
CA ALA A 39 12.10 24.76 3.31
C ALA A 39 12.98 23.63 3.89
N ALA A 40 12.42 22.77 4.75
CA ALA A 40 13.14 21.65 5.34
C ALA A 40 13.47 20.55 4.31
N THR A 41 12.50 20.17 3.47
CA THR A 41 12.72 19.21 2.37
C THR A 41 13.81 19.73 1.42
N ALA A 42 13.73 21.00 0.99
CA ALA A 42 14.76 21.58 0.12
C ALA A 42 16.14 21.73 0.82
N ARG A 43 16.18 21.90 2.15
CA ARG A 43 17.43 21.88 2.95
C ARG A 43 18.07 20.50 2.92
N VAL A 44 17.31 19.43 3.20
CA VAL A 44 17.81 18.04 3.19
C VAL A 44 18.30 17.65 1.80
N LEU A 45 17.52 17.93 0.76
CA LEU A 45 17.92 17.64 -0.63
C LEU A 45 19.22 18.36 -1.01
N ARG A 46 19.40 19.64 -0.62
CA ARG A 46 20.69 20.34 -0.85
C ARG A 46 21.84 19.74 -0.05
N ALA A 47 21.65 19.39 1.22
CA ALA A 47 22.70 18.84 2.09
C ALA A 47 23.28 17.52 1.54
N TYR A 48 22.44 16.69 0.92
CA TYR A 48 22.84 15.43 0.29
C TYR A 48 23.13 15.53 -1.23
N GLY A 49 23.14 16.75 -1.81
CA GLY A 49 23.39 16.96 -3.24
C GLY A 49 22.30 16.43 -4.19
N LEU A 50 21.11 16.12 -3.65
CA LEU A 50 20.02 15.45 -4.33
C LEU A 50 19.16 16.41 -5.16
N ARG A 51 18.58 15.88 -6.24
CA ARG A 51 17.55 16.56 -7.05
C ARG A 51 16.38 15.61 -7.31
N PRO A 52 15.12 16.05 -7.16
CA PRO A 52 13.94 15.22 -7.43
C PRO A 52 13.93 14.66 -8.86
N ARG A 53 13.80 13.34 -8.99
CA ARG A 53 13.86 12.65 -10.29
C ARG A 53 12.46 12.45 -10.86
N ARG A 54 12.06 13.31 -11.82
CA ARG A 54 10.77 13.21 -12.54
C ARG A 54 10.47 11.80 -13.07
N ARG A 55 11.48 11.09 -13.60
CA ARG A 55 11.35 9.70 -14.11
C ARG A 55 10.93 8.66 -13.06
N LEU A 56 11.05 8.98 -11.77
CA LEU A 56 10.67 8.14 -10.64
C LEU A 56 9.39 8.63 -9.94
N GLY A 57 8.69 9.63 -10.48
CA GLY A 57 7.48 10.18 -9.85
C GLY A 57 7.71 10.83 -8.49
N GLN A 58 8.94 11.25 -8.17
CA GLN A 58 9.32 11.78 -6.85
C GLN A 58 8.67 13.14 -6.56
N HIS A 59 7.61 13.10 -5.74
CA HIS A 59 6.91 14.27 -5.17
C HIS A 59 6.90 14.14 -3.65
N PHE A 60 7.83 14.82 -2.97
CA PHE A 60 7.98 14.74 -1.52
C PHE A 60 6.85 15.50 -0.81
N LEU A 61 6.25 14.90 0.22
CA LEU A 61 5.18 15.53 1.00
C LEU A 61 5.74 16.66 1.87
N VAL A 62 5.21 17.88 1.69
CA VAL A 62 5.68 19.11 2.36
C VAL A 62 4.56 19.92 3.03
N SER A 63 3.46 19.24 3.41
CA SER A 63 2.37 19.84 4.17
C SER A 63 2.03 19.01 5.41
N ARG A 64 2.21 19.62 6.59
CA ARG A 64 1.82 19.04 7.89
C ARG A 64 0.32 18.69 7.96
N SER A 65 -0.56 19.53 7.39
CA SER A 65 -2.01 19.26 7.42
C SER A 65 -2.45 18.13 6.49
N VAL A 66 -1.68 17.83 5.43
CA VAL A 66 -1.92 16.64 4.61
C VAL A 66 -1.32 15.39 5.27
N LEU A 67 -0.16 15.52 5.92
CA LEU A 67 0.45 14.43 6.69
C LEU A 67 -0.48 13.93 7.81
N GLU A 68 -1.02 14.82 8.65
CA GLU A 68 -1.96 14.41 9.71
C GLU A 68 -3.24 13.79 9.14
N ARG A 69 -3.81 14.31 8.05
CA ARG A 69 -4.97 13.68 7.37
C ARG A 69 -4.70 12.26 6.85
N ILE A 70 -3.46 11.95 6.44
CA ILE A 70 -3.06 10.57 6.06
C ILE A 70 -3.03 9.66 7.29
N LEU A 71 -2.55 10.19 8.42
CA LEU A 71 -2.37 9.44 9.67
C LEU A 71 -3.70 9.20 10.40
N GLU A 72 -4.60 10.19 10.39
CA GLU A 72 -6.02 10.08 10.77
C GLU A 72 -6.72 8.97 9.98
N ALA A 73 -6.61 9.00 8.65
CA ALA A 73 -7.20 7.99 7.77
C ALA A 73 -6.61 6.58 8.00
N ALA A 74 -5.33 6.48 8.35
CA ALA A 74 -4.68 5.21 8.70
C ALA A 74 -5.17 4.62 10.03
N ALA A 75 -5.67 5.47 10.95
CA ALA A 75 -6.22 5.11 12.25
C ALA A 75 -5.32 4.11 13.02
N LEU A 76 -4.04 4.47 13.18
CA LEU A 76 -2.99 3.60 13.70
C LEU A 76 -3.11 3.36 15.22
N SER A 77 -2.80 2.14 15.66
CA SER A 77 -2.46 1.83 17.06
C SER A 77 -1.01 1.32 17.18
N PRO A 78 -0.45 1.27 18.40
CA PRO A 78 0.85 0.65 18.66
C PRO A 78 0.93 -0.86 18.32
N ASP A 79 -0.20 -1.52 18.04
CA ASP A 79 -0.26 -2.92 17.61
C ASP A 79 -0.16 -3.09 16.09
N ASP A 80 -0.25 -1.99 15.33
CA ASP A 80 -0.18 -2.01 13.87
C ASP A 80 1.26 -2.15 13.36
N GLY A 81 1.41 -2.98 12.33
CA GLY A 81 2.57 -2.98 11.46
C GLY A 81 2.24 -2.30 10.13
N VAL A 82 3.06 -1.35 9.69
CA VAL A 82 2.84 -0.58 8.47
C VAL A 82 3.88 -0.89 7.39
N LEU A 83 3.43 -1.27 6.19
CA LEU A 83 4.23 -1.25 4.97
C LEU A 83 4.14 0.13 4.30
N GLU A 84 5.25 0.83 4.19
CA GLU A 84 5.39 2.08 3.43
C GLU A 84 6.17 1.84 2.14
N ILE A 85 5.71 2.44 1.04
CA ILE A 85 6.21 2.28 -0.32
C ILE A 85 6.52 3.65 -0.90
N GLY A 86 7.79 3.91 -1.23
CA GLY A 86 8.26 5.23 -1.65
C GLY A 86 8.52 6.17 -0.46
N ALA A 87 9.24 5.66 0.55
CA ALA A 87 9.55 6.37 1.80
C ALA A 87 10.27 7.72 1.60
N GLY A 88 10.96 7.90 0.47
CA GLY A 88 11.60 9.15 0.10
C GLY A 88 12.66 9.59 1.11
N ILE A 89 12.51 10.80 1.66
CA ILE A 89 13.40 11.34 2.71
C ILE A 89 12.89 11.07 4.14
N GLY A 90 11.88 10.23 4.33
CA GLY A 90 11.40 9.80 5.65
C GLY A 90 10.30 10.63 6.31
N THR A 91 9.75 11.64 5.61
CA THR A 91 8.70 12.54 6.15
C THR A 91 7.46 11.79 6.66
N LEU A 92 6.99 10.80 5.92
CA LEU A 92 5.87 9.95 6.33
C LEU A 92 6.37 8.81 7.24
N THR A 93 7.49 8.17 6.91
CA THR A 93 8.12 7.09 7.72
C THR A 93 8.24 7.42 9.20
N ALA A 94 8.81 8.57 9.55
CA ALA A 94 8.97 8.99 10.94
C ALA A 94 7.61 9.24 11.64
N ALA A 95 6.61 9.70 10.90
CA ALA A 95 5.26 9.97 11.42
C ALA A 95 4.42 8.70 11.61
N LEU A 96 4.68 7.67 10.80
CA LEU A 96 4.21 6.30 11.01
C LEU A 96 4.89 5.66 12.22
N ALA A 97 6.23 5.76 12.30
CA ALA A 97 7.03 5.16 13.36
C ALA A 97 6.74 5.73 14.76
N ALA A 98 6.26 6.98 14.83
CA ALA A 98 5.80 7.60 16.08
C ALA A 98 4.40 7.11 16.55
N ARG A 99 3.69 6.28 15.76
CA ARG A 99 2.29 5.86 16.02
C ARG A 99 2.06 4.35 15.90
N ALA A 100 2.85 3.64 15.08
CA ALA A 100 2.73 2.20 14.82
C ALA A 100 3.78 1.37 15.58
N GLY A 101 3.48 0.10 15.85
CA GLY A 101 4.39 -0.82 16.52
C GLY A 101 5.61 -1.20 15.68
N ALA A 102 5.46 -1.28 14.36
CA ALA A 102 6.56 -1.48 13.41
C ALA A 102 6.27 -0.81 12.05
N VAL A 103 7.33 -0.39 11.37
CA VAL A 103 7.27 0.13 9.99
C VAL A 103 8.32 -0.57 9.13
N VAL A 104 7.88 -1.17 8.01
CA VAL A 104 8.76 -1.62 6.93
C VAL A 104 8.66 -0.57 5.82
N ALA A 105 9.73 0.17 5.59
CA ALA A 105 9.75 1.29 4.65
C ALA A 105 10.64 0.96 3.43
N VAL A 106 10.01 0.90 2.26
CA VAL A 106 10.64 0.50 0.99
C VAL A 106 10.97 1.74 0.18
N GLU A 107 12.22 1.84 -0.27
CA GLU A 107 12.67 2.88 -1.22
C GLU A 107 13.52 2.27 -2.35
N SER A 108 13.23 2.71 -3.57
CA SER A 108 13.91 2.29 -4.81
C SER A 108 15.19 3.09 -5.08
N ASP A 109 15.22 4.35 -4.68
CA ASP A 109 16.33 5.26 -4.94
C ASP A 109 17.38 5.21 -3.83
N ALA A 110 18.47 4.48 -4.09
CA ALA A 110 19.61 4.36 -3.18
C ALA A 110 20.16 5.71 -2.69
N GLY A 111 20.00 6.79 -3.47
CA GLY A 111 20.42 8.14 -3.08
C GLY A 111 19.57 8.77 -1.96
N LEU A 112 18.36 8.27 -1.73
CA LEU A 112 17.48 8.74 -0.65
C LEU A 112 17.68 7.98 0.67
N LEU A 113 18.33 6.80 0.63
CA LEU A 113 18.57 6.01 1.84
C LEU A 113 19.42 6.72 2.91
N PRO A 114 20.43 7.56 2.59
CA PRO A 114 21.16 8.33 3.61
C PRO A 114 20.26 9.32 4.39
N PRO A 115 19.54 10.28 3.77
CA PRO A 115 18.63 11.16 4.51
C PRO A 115 17.46 10.41 5.17
N LEU A 116 16.97 9.33 4.55
CA LEU A 116 15.94 8.47 5.17
C LEU A 116 16.44 7.84 6.47
N ARG A 117 17.67 7.30 6.50
CA ARG A 117 18.31 6.77 7.72
C ARG A 117 18.48 7.85 8.79
N GLU A 118 18.87 9.06 8.42
CA GLU A 118 18.98 10.19 9.37
C GLU A 118 17.59 10.53 9.96
N ALA A 119 16.57 10.65 9.11
CA ALA A 119 15.20 10.98 9.51
C ALA A 119 14.58 9.95 10.47
N VAL A 120 14.92 8.66 10.31
CA VAL A 120 14.40 7.58 11.17
C VAL A 120 15.36 7.13 12.28
N ALA A 121 16.51 7.78 12.46
CA ALA A 121 17.56 7.34 13.40
C ALA A 121 17.11 7.21 14.87
N ALA A 122 16.03 7.91 15.27
CA ALA A 122 15.43 7.83 16.59
C ALA A 122 14.40 6.69 16.77
N PHE A 123 14.11 5.93 15.71
CA PHE A 123 12.98 4.99 15.63
C PHE A 123 13.48 3.54 15.42
N PRO A 124 13.74 2.77 16.50
CA PRO A 124 14.22 1.39 16.39
C PRO A 124 13.17 0.41 15.83
N ASN A 125 11.92 0.85 15.68
CA ASN A 125 10.80 0.13 15.08
C ASN A 125 10.72 0.29 13.54
N VAL A 126 11.71 0.94 12.90
CA VAL A 126 11.76 1.11 11.44
C VAL A 126 12.78 0.16 10.79
N ALA A 127 12.29 -0.72 9.91
CA ALA A 127 13.11 -1.53 9.02
C ALA A 127 13.12 -0.90 7.62
N LEU A 128 14.29 -0.45 7.17
CA LEU A 128 14.47 0.11 5.81
C LEU A 128 14.85 -0.99 4.82
N VAL A 129 14.15 -1.05 3.68
CA VAL A 129 14.42 -1.99 2.58
C VAL A 129 14.69 -1.22 1.29
N GLN A 130 15.77 -1.57 0.60
CA GLN A 130 16.08 -1.03 -0.72
C GLN A 130 15.49 -1.94 -1.81
N GLY A 131 14.72 -1.39 -2.75
CA GLY A 131 14.30 -2.10 -3.95
C GLY A 131 13.09 -1.51 -4.66
N ASP A 132 12.79 -2.04 -5.85
CA ASP A 132 11.49 -1.84 -6.48
C ASP A 132 10.46 -2.77 -5.81
N ILE A 133 9.41 -2.19 -5.25
CA ILE A 133 8.31 -2.92 -4.59
C ILE A 133 7.63 -3.95 -5.51
N LEU A 134 7.68 -3.76 -6.84
CA LEU A 134 7.13 -4.70 -7.82
C LEU A 134 8.06 -5.88 -8.13
N ALA A 135 9.32 -5.83 -7.67
CA ALA A 135 10.32 -6.89 -7.80
C ALA A 135 10.66 -7.58 -6.46
N LEU A 136 10.27 -6.99 -5.32
CA LEU A 136 10.40 -7.59 -3.98
C LEU A 136 9.23 -8.54 -3.68
N ASP A 137 9.45 -9.58 -2.88
CA ASP A 137 8.36 -10.48 -2.50
C ASP A 137 7.56 -9.92 -1.30
N LEU A 138 6.36 -9.44 -1.61
CA LEU A 138 5.45 -8.77 -0.67
C LEU A 138 5.11 -9.56 0.62
N PRO A 139 4.97 -10.90 0.66
CA PRO A 139 4.74 -11.66 1.88
C PRO A 139 5.92 -11.57 2.83
N ASP A 140 7.17 -11.75 2.38
CA ASP A 140 8.35 -11.56 3.24
C ASP A 140 8.42 -10.14 3.82
N LEU A 141 8.10 -9.11 3.03
CA LEU A 141 8.03 -7.73 3.53
C LEU A 141 6.94 -7.54 4.60
N VAL A 142 5.79 -8.19 4.41
CA VAL A 142 4.60 -8.05 5.26
C VAL A 142 4.61 -9.03 6.44
N ASP A 143 5.36 -10.13 6.38
CA ASP A 143 5.53 -11.10 7.46
C ASP A 143 6.55 -10.66 8.52
N ARG A 144 7.38 -9.66 8.18
CA ARG A 144 8.16 -8.86 9.15
C ARG A 144 7.28 -7.97 10.05
N LEU A 145 5.99 -7.81 9.74
CA LEU A 145 5.07 -6.91 10.45
C LEU A 145 4.15 -7.65 11.44
N PRO A 146 3.83 -7.03 12.60
CA PRO A 146 2.77 -7.45 13.51
C PRO A 146 1.45 -7.79 12.80
N VAL A 147 0.64 -8.68 13.39
CA VAL A 147 -0.56 -9.27 12.77
C VAL A 147 -1.66 -8.24 12.43
N SER A 148 -1.64 -7.03 13.02
CA SER A 148 -2.47 -5.91 12.53
C SER A 148 -1.76 -5.17 11.40
N ARG A 149 -1.85 -5.73 10.19
CA ARG A 149 -1.09 -5.27 9.03
C ARG A 149 -1.83 -4.19 8.28
N LYS A 150 -1.14 -3.09 7.97
CA LYS A 150 -1.63 -1.97 7.16
C LYS A 150 -0.58 -1.57 6.12
N SER A 151 -0.99 -0.84 5.09
CA SER A 151 -0.06 -0.07 4.27
C SER A 151 -0.46 1.39 4.29
N VAL A 152 0.53 2.28 4.43
CA VAL A 152 0.32 3.73 4.39
C VAL A 152 1.43 4.31 3.54
N SER A 153 1.10 5.03 2.46
CA SER A 153 2.13 5.42 1.47
C SER A 153 1.74 6.64 0.65
N ASN A 154 2.74 7.46 0.32
CA ASN A 154 2.67 8.49 -0.71
C ASN A 154 3.21 7.92 -2.02
N LEU A 155 2.38 7.19 -2.76
CA LEU A 155 2.85 6.33 -3.85
C LEU A 155 3.42 7.14 -5.03
N PRO A 156 4.59 6.76 -5.58
CA PRO A 156 5.08 7.35 -6.81
C PRO A 156 4.10 7.08 -7.96
N TYR A 157 3.69 8.15 -8.64
CA TYR A 157 2.50 8.13 -9.51
C TYR A 157 2.60 7.15 -10.68
N ASN A 158 3.81 6.96 -11.22
CA ASN A 158 4.11 6.03 -12.30
C ASN A 158 3.88 4.55 -11.96
N ILE A 159 3.87 4.18 -10.67
CA ILE A 159 3.65 2.79 -10.20
C ILE A 159 2.39 2.60 -9.35
N ALA A 160 1.62 3.67 -9.07
CA ALA A 160 0.48 3.59 -8.14
C ALA A 160 -0.56 2.50 -8.50
N SER A 161 -0.94 2.39 -9.79
CA SER A 161 -1.90 1.36 -10.24
C SER A 161 -1.37 -0.09 -10.09
N PRO A 162 -0.18 -0.46 -10.64
CA PRO A 162 0.34 -1.82 -10.46
C PRO A 162 0.66 -2.17 -8.99
N VAL A 163 1.09 -1.20 -8.16
CA VAL A 163 1.29 -1.43 -6.72
C VAL A 163 -0.02 -1.77 -6.02
N ILE A 164 -1.09 -1.01 -6.27
CA ILE A 164 -2.42 -1.29 -5.68
C ILE A 164 -2.92 -2.68 -6.09
N LEU A 165 -2.73 -3.06 -7.35
CA LEU A 165 -3.09 -4.40 -7.81
C LEU A 165 -2.25 -5.48 -7.11
N ALA A 166 -0.93 -5.32 -7.02
CA ALA A 166 -0.05 -6.31 -6.38
C ALA A 166 -0.33 -6.50 -4.86
N LEU A 167 -0.76 -5.45 -4.17
CA LEU A 167 -1.17 -5.49 -2.76
C LEU A 167 -2.55 -6.15 -2.52
N LEU A 168 -3.38 -6.30 -3.57
CA LEU A 168 -4.74 -6.84 -3.49
C LEU A 168 -4.92 -8.20 -4.23
N GLU A 169 -4.06 -8.52 -5.20
CA GLU A 169 -4.20 -9.74 -6.02
C GLU A 169 -4.06 -11.02 -5.18
N ARG A 170 -3.20 -11.01 -4.14
CA ARG A 170 -3.05 -12.08 -3.13
C ARG A 170 -3.38 -11.60 -1.70
N PRO A 171 -3.92 -12.45 -0.81
CA PRO A 171 -4.27 -12.07 0.56
C PRO A 171 -3.02 -11.93 1.45
N LEU A 172 -2.44 -10.72 1.49
CA LEU A 172 -1.26 -10.40 2.32
C LEU A 172 -1.58 -10.18 3.82
N GLY A 173 -2.85 -10.26 4.23
CA GLY A 173 -3.31 -9.94 5.59
C GLY A 173 -3.40 -8.44 5.89
N LEU A 174 -3.05 -7.57 4.93
CA LEU A 174 -3.26 -6.12 5.00
C LEU A 174 -4.74 -5.80 5.18
N ARG A 175 -5.13 -5.18 6.31
CA ARG A 175 -6.52 -4.88 6.66
C ARG A 175 -7.01 -3.53 6.12
N ARG A 176 -6.09 -2.55 6.06
CA ARG A 176 -6.32 -1.21 5.51
C ARG A 176 -5.10 -0.75 4.72
N LEU A 177 -5.34 -0.17 3.54
CA LEU A 177 -4.36 0.57 2.76
C LEU A 177 -4.80 2.05 2.76
N VAL A 178 -3.89 2.98 3.06
CA VAL A 178 -4.12 4.43 2.97
C VAL A 178 -3.08 5.05 2.07
N LEU A 179 -3.51 5.45 0.88
CA LEU A 179 -2.64 5.72 -0.25
C LEU A 179 -2.91 7.12 -0.78
N THR A 180 -1.88 7.95 -0.80
CA THR A 180 -1.91 9.20 -1.57
C THR A 180 -1.52 8.88 -3.01
N VAL A 181 -2.40 9.20 -3.95
CA VAL A 181 -2.25 8.94 -5.38
C VAL A 181 -2.75 10.14 -6.19
N GLN A 182 -2.43 10.19 -7.49
CA GLN A 182 -3.04 11.16 -8.42
C GLN A 182 -4.56 11.06 -8.38
N ARG A 183 -5.23 12.21 -8.56
CA ARG A 183 -6.68 12.32 -8.54
C ARG A 183 -7.39 11.39 -9.52
N GLU A 184 -6.89 11.23 -10.75
CA GLU A 184 -7.49 10.30 -11.72
C GLU A 184 -7.47 8.86 -11.19
N VAL A 185 -6.34 8.42 -10.62
CA VAL A 185 -6.24 7.08 -10.00
C VAL A 185 -7.24 6.97 -8.85
N ALA A 186 -7.33 7.98 -7.97
CA ALA A 186 -8.30 7.98 -6.88
C ALA A 186 -9.76 7.91 -7.34
N ASP A 187 -10.16 8.75 -8.31
CA ASP A 187 -11.51 8.78 -8.86
C ASP A 187 -11.83 7.43 -9.56
N ARG A 188 -10.85 6.75 -10.18
CA ARG A 188 -10.96 5.40 -10.76
C ARG A 188 -11.05 4.26 -9.72
N LEU A 189 -10.38 4.38 -8.57
CA LEU A 189 -10.44 3.38 -7.48
C LEU A 189 -11.83 3.28 -6.84
N VAL A 190 -12.61 4.36 -6.86
CA VAL A 190 -13.97 4.42 -6.30
C VAL A 190 -15.08 4.45 -7.36
N ALA A 191 -14.74 4.34 -8.65
CA ALA A 191 -15.71 4.48 -9.74
C ALA A 191 -16.78 3.37 -9.73
N PRO A 192 -18.09 3.70 -9.82
CA PRO A 192 -19.14 2.72 -10.02
C PRO A 192 -19.22 2.26 -11.50
N PRO A 193 -19.89 1.12 -11.79
CA PRO A 193 -20.16 0.67 -13.16
C PRO A 193 -20.81 1.74 -14.04
N GLY A 194 -20.56 1.67 -15.35
CA GLY A 194 -21.07 2.61 -16.35
C GLY A 194 -20.32 3.94 -16.47
N GLY A 195 -19.50 4.32 -15.47
CA GLY A 195 -18.74 5.57 -15.48
C GLY A 195 -17.55 5.57 -16.43
N LYS A 196 -17.17 6.76 -16.95
CA LYS A 196 -15.97 6.93 -17.80
C LYS A 196 -14.67 6.45 -17.12
N ASP A 197 -14.63 6.57 -15.79
CA ASP A 197 -13.49 6.23 -14.92
C ASP A 197 -13.54 4.76 -14.45
N TYR A 198 -14.63 4.04 -14.74
CA TYR A 198 -14.76 2.62 -14.45
C TYR A 198 -13.81 1.80 -15.34
N GLY A 199 -13.09 0.88 -14.71
CA GLY A 199 -12.07 0.08 -15.40
C GLY A 199 -11.65 -1.16 -14.62
N ALA A 200 -10.74 -1.94 -15.20
CA ALA A 200 -10.20 -3.15 -14.57
C ALA A 200 -9.64 -2.93 -13.14
N LEU A 201 -9.12 -1.74 -12.86
CA LEU A 201 -8.68 -1.33 -11.52
C LEU A 201 -9.87 -1.21 -10.54
N SER A 202 -10.97 -0.59 -10.97
CA SER A 202 -12.20 -0.44 -10.17
C SER A 202 -12.78 -1.80 -9.80
N VAL A 203 -12.91 -2.72 -10.77
CA VAL A 203 -13.42 -4.08 -10.54
C VAL A 203 -12.48 -4.86 -9.58
N ALA A 204 -11.16 -4.78 -9.79
CA ALA A 204 -10.19 -5.49 -8.97
C ALA A 204 -10.16 -4.99 -7.51
N VAL A 205 -10.37 -3.69 -7.31
CA VAL A 205 -10.54 -3.12 -5.97
C VAL A 205 -11.87 -3.54 -5.36
N GLN A 206 -12.99 -3.41 -6.05
CA GLN A 206 -14.32 -3.81 -5.55
C GLN A 206 -14.39 -5.29 -5.16
N TYR A 207 -13.62 -6.15 -5.82
CA TYR A 207 -13.50 -7.57 -5.50
C TYR A 207 -12.72 -7.85 -4.19
N ARG A 208 -11.88 -6.93 -3.72
CA ARG A 208 -10.94 -7.14 -2.62
C ARG A 208 -11.06 -6.15 -1.45
N ALA A 209 -11.60 -4.96 -1.66
CA ALA A 209 -11.64 -3.88 -0.67
C ALA A 209 -12.82 -2.92 -0.87
N ALA A 210 -13.37 -2.41 0.23
CA ALA A 210 -14.25 -1.25 0.22
C ALA A 210 -13.40 0.03 0.12
N ALA A 211 -13.59 0.80 -0.96
CA ALA A 211 -12.78 1.98 -1.30
C ALA A 211 -13.52 3.30 -1.02
N SER A 212 -12.81 4.29 -0.47
CA SER A 212 -13.31 5.67 -0.31
C SER A 212 -12.21 6.72 -0.43
N ILE A 213 -12.58 7.95 -0.77
CA ILE A 213 -11.67 9.10 -0.80
C ILE A 213 -11.76 9.84 0.55
N ALA A 214 -10.71 9.77 1.36
CA ALA A 214 -10.57 10.55 2.61
C ALA A 214 -10.23 12.04 2.36
N GLY A 215 -9.99 12.40 1.10
CA GLY A 215 -10.12 13.77 0.61
C GLY A 215 -9.04 14.17 -0.38
N ARG A 216 -9.26 15.29 -1.06
CA ARG A 216 -8.37 15.79 -2.12
C ARG A 216 -7.19 16.59 -1.54
N ILE A 217 -6.13 16.75 -2.35
CA ILE A 217 -4.87 17.43 -2.04
C ILE A 217 -4.44 18.22 -3.29
N GLY A 218 -4.26 19.53 -3.16
CA GLY A 218 -3.73 20.37 -4.25
C GLY A 218 -2.20 20.28 -4.39
N PRO A 219 -1.62 20.58 -5.56
CA PRO A 219 -0.19 20.42 -5.85
C PRO A 219 0.79 21.08 -4.85
N GLY A 220 0.40 22.20 -4.23
CA GLY A 220 1.24 22.92 -3.25
C GLY A 220 1.57 22.14 -1.97
N ALA A 221 0.96 20.97 -1.75
CA ALA A 221 1.33 20.05 -0.68
C ALA A 221 2.61 19.25 -0.94
N PHE A 222 3.20 19.34 -2.14
CA PHE A 222 4.34 18.54 -2.58
C PHE A 222 5.53 19.37 -3.08
N TYR A 223 6.74 18.82 -2.96
CA TYR A 223 7.96 19.37 -3.53
C TYR A 223 8.68 18.32 -4.41
N PRO A 224 8.90 18.57 -5.72
CA PRO A 224 8.30 19.65 -6.49
C PRO A 224 6.76 19.48 -6.56
N PRO A 225 5.99 20.55 -6.81
CA PRO A 225 4.56 20.40 -7.03
C PRO A 225 4.31 19.57 -8.30
N PRO A 226 3.33 18.64 -8.29
CA PRO A 226 2.89 17.92 -9.48
C PRO A 226 2.03 18.79 -10.40
N GLU A 227 1.83 18.32 -11.63
CA GLU A 227 0.99 18.98 -12.64
C GLU A 227 -0.52 18.72 -12.43
N VAL A 228 -0.89 17.83 -11.48
CA VAL A 228 -2.28 17.41 -11.21
C VAL A 228 -2.56 17.29 -9.71
N ASP A 229 -3.85 17.41 -9.35
CA ASP A 229 -4.36 17.09 -8.01
C ASP A 229 -3.96 15.66 -7.56
N SER A 230 -3.84 15.48 -6.24
CA SER A 230 -3.79 14.18 -5.58
C SER A 230 -5.03 13.97 -4.69
N ALA A 231 -5.20 12.75 -4.18
CA ALA A 231 -6.16 12.46 -3.13
C ALA A 231 -5.68 11.33 -2.21
N ILE A 232 -6.13 11.37 -0.96
CA ILE A 232 -5.97 10.28 0.01
C ILE A 232 -7.10 9.28 -0.23
N VAL A 233 -6.75 8.04 -0.52
CA VAL A 233 -7.69 6.93 -0.71
C VAL A 233 -7.53 5.91 0.40
N VAL A 234 -8.63 5.45 0.97
CA VAL A 234 -8.67 4.38 1.96
C VAL A 234 -9.30 3.16 1.32
N LEU A 235 -8.57 2.04 1.34
CA LEU A 235 -9.06 0.73 0.92
C LEU A 235 -9.12 -0.15 2.16
N ASN A 236 -10.32 -0.55 2.59
CA ASN A 236 -10.51 -1.50 3.70
C ASN A 236 -10.70 -2.89 3.11
N THR A 237 -9.74 -3.79 3.33
CA THR A 237 -9.72 -5.12 2.72
C THR A 237 -10.88 -5.98 3.24
N LEU A 238 -11.59 -6.64 2.34
CA LEU A 238 -12.72 -7.52 2.68
C LEU A 238 -12.20 -8.87 3.19
N GLN A 239 -12.84 -9.44 4.22
CA GLN A 239 -12.50 -10.78 4.72
C GLN A 239 -12.79 -11.89 3.70
N ARG A 240 -13.74 -11.65 2.80
CA ARG A 240 -14.12 -12.50 1.66
C ARG A 240 -14.55 -11.58 0.50
N PRO A 241 -14.30 -11.94 -0.77
CA PRO A 241 -14.86 -11.20 -1.89
C PRO A 241 -16.39 -11.15 -1.85
N PRO A 242 -17.03 -10.10 -2.39
CA PRO A 242 -18.49 -9.95 -2.36
C PRO A 242 -19.21 -10.90 -3.33
N VAL A 243 -18.48 -11.53 -4.26
CA VAL A 243 -19.00 -12.44 -5.28
C VAL A 243 -18.15 -13.70 -5.38
N ALA A 244 -18.77 -14.84 -5.66
CA ALA A 244 -18.09 -16.13 -5.78
C ALA A 244 -17.69 -16.41 -7.25
N VAL A 245 -16.42 -16.77 -7.46
CA VAL A 245 -15.90 -17.30 -8.74
C VAL A 245 -15.11 -18.58 -8.49
N ALA A 246 -15.15 -19.51 -9.45
CA ALA A 246 -14.42 -20.77 -9.37
C ALA A 246 -12.90 -20.61 -9.60
N ASP A 247 -12.50 -19.58 -10.36
CA ASP A 247 -11.10 -19.23 -10.64
C ASP A 247 -10.93 -17.69 -10.59
N GLU A 248 -10.29 -17.18 -9.54
CA GLU A 248 -9.98 -15.75 -9.39
C GLU A 248 -8.98 -15.25 -10.45
N ALA A 249 -8.03 -16.10 -10.86
CA ALA A 249 -7.07 -15.74 -11.90
C ALA A 249 -7.74 -15.66 -13.28
N LEU A 250 -8.80 -16.45 -13.52
CA LEU A 250 -9.68 -16.27 -14.67
C LEU A 250 -10.51 -14.99 -14.55
N LEU A 251 -11.08 -14.66 -13.39
CA LEU A 251 -11.81 -13.39 -13.19
C LEU A 251 -10.94 -12.19 -13.59
N PHE A 252 -9.71 -12.12 -13.06
CA PHE A 252 -8.80 -11.02 -13.42
C PHE A 252 -8.39 -11.04 -14.90
N ARG A 253 -8.31 -12.21 -15.57
CA ARG A 253 -8.11 -12.29 -17.03
C ARG A 253 -9.31 -11.77 -17.83
N VAL A 254 -10.53 -12.16 -17.44
CA VAL A 254 -11.79 -11.70 -18.07
C VAL A 254 -11.93 -10.19 -17.91
N VAL A 255 -11.72 -9.66 -16.70
CA VAL A 255 -11.75 -8.22 -16.41
C VAL A 255 -10.68 -7.48 -17.23
N ARG A 256 -9.41 -7.90 -17.17
CA ARG A 256 -8.31 -7.28 -17.96
C ARG A 256 -8.62 -7.30 -19.47
N GLY A 257 -9.16 -8.41 -19.97
CA GLY A 257 -9.52 -8.58 -21.38
C GLY A 257 -10.71 -7.72 -21.83
N GLY A 258 -11.76 -7.60 -21.01
CA GLY A 258 -12.93 -6.78 -21.32
C GLY A 258 -12.58 -5.30 -21.46
N PHE A 259 -11.70 -4.78 -20.59
CA PHE A 259 -11.26 -3.39 -20.63
C PHE A 259 -10.11 -3.10 -21.63
N ALA A 260 -9.48 -4.13 -22.20
CA ALA A 260 -8.34 -3.97 -23.12
C ALA A 260 -8.66 -3.17 -24.40
N GLN A 261 -9.93 -3.16 -24.85
CA GLN A 261 -10.36 -2.42 -26.03
C GLN A 261 -11.69 -1.68 -25.79
N ARG A 262 -11.66 -0.57 -25.04
CA ARG A 262 -12.85 0.21 -24.60
C ARG A 262 -13.94 0.49 -25.66
N ARG A 263 -13.59 0.54 -26.95
CA ARG A 263 -14.55 0.79 -28.06
C ARG A 263 -15.20 -0.49 -28.63
N LYS A 264 -14.77 -1.69 -28.24
CA LYS A 264 -15.32 -2.97 -28.70
C LYS A 264 -16.44 -3.46 -27.78
N THR A 265 -17.32 -4.30 -28.31
CA THR A 265 -18.26 -5.08 -27.52
C THR A 265 -17.53 -6.15 -26.70
N LEU A 266 -18.15 -6.58 -25.61
CA LEU A 266 -17.69 -7.61 -24.68
C LEU A 266 -17.26 -8.89 -25.42
N ARG A 267 -18.10 -9.36 -26.35
CA ARG A 267 -17.80 -10.52 -27.22
C ARG A 267 -16.46 -10.38 -27.95
N ASN A 268 -16.23 -9.23 -28.57
CA ASN A 268 -15.08 -9.00 -29.43
C ASN A 268 -13.80 -8.71 -28.61
N ALA A 269 -13.93 -8.06 -27.46
CA ALA A 269 -12.82 -7.80 -26.54
C ALA A 269 -12.32 -9.10 -25.89
N LEU A 270 -13.23 -9.91 -25.33
CA LEU A 270 -12.87 -11.16 -24.65
C LEU A 270 -12.38 -12.25 -25.61
N ALA A 271 -12.98 -12.38 -26.80
CA ALA A 271 -12.50 -13.35 -27.80
C ALA A 271 -11.03 -13.11 -28.16
N ALA A 272 -10.65 -11.84 -28.38
CA ALA A 272 -9.27 -11.45 -28.65
C ALA A 272 -8.35 -11.62 -27.43
N ALA A 273 -8.79 -11.22 -26.23
CA ALA A 273 -7.94 -11.23 -25.02
C ALA A 273 -7.77 -12.62 -24.38
N LEU A 274 -8.71 -13.54 -24.61
CA LEU A 274 -8.70 -14.91 -24.08
C LEU A 274 -8.32 -15.96 -25.13
N ALA A 275 -8.16 -15.55 -26.40
CA ALA A 275 -7.86 -16.40 -27.56
C ALA A 275 -8.88 -17.53 -27.78
N ILE A 276 -10.17 -17.19 -27.71
CA ILE A 276 -11.30 -18.12 -27.90
C ILE A 276 -12.28 -17.61 -28.95
N ALA A 277 -13.07 -18.52 -29.53
CA ALA A 277 -14.05 -18.18 -30.56
C ALA A 277 -15.11 -17.16 -30.05
N PRO A 278 -15.49 -16.14 -30.85
CA PRO A 278 -16.55 -15.20 -30.48
C PRO A 278 -17.91 -15.85 -30.15
N ALA A 279 -18.17 -17.03 -30.71
CA ALA A 279 -19.36 -17.83 -30.40
C ALA A 279 -19.34 -18.40 -28.97
N ALA A 280 -18.18 -18.83 -28.47
CA ALA A 280 -18.03 -19.31 -27.10
C ALA A 280 -18.27 -18.18 -26.08
N VAL A 281 -17.76 -16.98 -26.36
CA VAL A 281 -18.05 -15.79 -25.53
C VAL A 281 -19.54 -15.42 -25.57
N ALA A 282 -20.19 -15.53 -26.73
CA ALA A 282 -21.63 -15.25 -26.85
C ALA A 282 -22.48 -16.28 -26.07
N SER A 283 -22.09 -17.57 -26.09
CA SER A 283 -22.75 -18.62 -25.30
C SER A 283 -22.62 -18.36 -23.79
N ALA A 284 -21.40 -18.10 -23.30
CA ALA A 284 -21.15 -17.80 -21.90
C ALA A 284 -21.82 -16.50 -21.43
N ALA A 285 -21.91 -15.49 -22.30
CA ALA A 285 -22.65 -14.26 -22.02
C ALA A 285 -24.16 -14.52 -21.90
N ALA A 286 -24.75 -15.33 -22.79
CA ALA A 286 -26.16 -15.71 -22.73
C ALA A 286 -26.48 -16.51 -21.44
N GLU A 287 -25.63 -17.46 -21.06
CA GLU A 287 -25.74 -18.21 -19.80
C GLU A 287 -25.67 -17.28 -18.58
N ALA A 288 -24.72 -16.34 -18.58
CA ALA A 288 -24.58 -15.30 -17.55
C ALA A 288 -25.68 -14.22 -17.56
N ARG A 289 -26.62 -14.28 -18.52
CA ARG A 289 -27.72 -13.31 -18.78
C ARG A 289 -27.24 -11.89 -19.15
N ILE A 290 -26.16 -11.80 -19.92
CA ILE A 290 -25.52 -10.56 -20.36
C ILE A 290 -25.60 -10.46 -21.89
N ASP A 291 -26.02 -9.30 -22.41
CA ASP A 291 -25.93 -9.02 -23.84
C ASP A 291 -24.46 -8.98 -24.31
N PRO A 292 -24.01 -9.85 -25.24
CA PRO A 292 -22.65 -9.86 -25.77
C PRO A 292 -22.25 -8.60 -26.56
N LEU A 293 -23.21 -7.72 -26.90
CA LEU A 293 -22.98 -6.43 -27.56
C LEU A 293 -22.72 -5.28 -26.58
N ARG A 294 -23.02 -5.43 -25.28
CA ARG A 294 -22.60 -4.49 -24.22
C ARG A 294 -21.08 -4.33 -24.19
N ARG A 295 -20.59 -3.31 -23.48
CA ARG A 295 -19.15 -3.09 -23.22
C ARG A 295 -18.81 -3.48 -21.79
N ALA A 296 -17.56 -3.88 -21.56
CA ALA A 296 -17.07 -4.19 -20.20
C ALA A 296 -17.26 -3.03 -19.21
N GLU A 297 -17.22 -1.78 -19.68
CA GLU A 297 -17.49 -0.60 -18.85
C GLU A 297 -18.94 -0.48 -18.34
N THR A 298 -19.88 -1.27 -18.87
CA THR A 298 -21.27 -1.34 -18.39
C THR A 298 -21.58 -2.55 -17.52
N LEU A 299 -20.62 -3.44 -17.26
CA LEU A 299 -20.84 -4.62 -16.41
C LEU A 299 -20.56 -4.31 -14.95
N ASP A 300 -21.38 -4.85 -14.04
CA ASP A 300 -21.06 -4.88 -12.60
C ASP A 300 -20.18 -6.09 -12.21
N LEU A 301 -19.78 -6.13 -10.93
CA LEU A 301 -18.90 -7.18 -10.40
C LEU A 301 -19.56 -8.57 -10.33
N GLU A 302 -20.89 -8.65 -10.15
CA GLU A 302 -21.60 -9.93 -10.22
C GLU A 302 -21.71 -10.43 -11.65
N GLU A 303 -21.95 -9.54 -12.61
CA GLU A 303 -21.96 -9.85 -14.03
C GLU A 303 -20.59 -10.37 -14.49
N PHE A 304 -19.49 -9.73 -14.06
CA PHE A 304 -18.15 -10.26 -14.28
C PHE A 304 -17.95 -11.64 -13.63
N ALA A 305 -18.50 -11.90 -12.44
CA ALA A 305 -18.40 -13.21 -11.79
C ALA A 305 -19.20 -14.30 -12.52
N ARG A 306 -20.48 -14.03 -12.86
CA ARG A 306 -21.33 -14.94 -13.65
C ARG A 306 -20.69 -15.28 -14.99
N LEU A 307 -20.21 -14.26 -15.71
CA LEU A 307 -19.52 -14.41 -16.99
C LEU A 307 -18.21 -15.22 -16.87
N THR A 308 -17.44 -14.99 -15.80
CA THR A 308 -16.21 -15.74 -15.53
C THR A 308 -16.48 -17.23 -15.34
N ASN A 309 -17.50 -17.56 -14.55
CA ASN A 309 -17.87 -18.96 -14.29
C ASN A 309 -18.38 -19.65 -15.56
N ALA A 310 -19.23 -19.00 -16.36
CA ALA A 310 -19.71 -19.52 -17.64
C ALA A 310 -18.62 -19.61 -18.73
N LEU A 311 -17.56 -18.79 -18.65
CA LEU A 311 -16.40 -18.87 -19.55
C LEU A 311 -15.42 -19.99 -19.19
N ALA A 312 -15.43 -20.51 -17.95
CA ALA A 312 -14.43 -21.46 -17.48
C ALA A 312 -14.37 -22.77 -18.31
N PRO A 313 -15.49 -23.40 -18.74
CA PRO A 313 -15.44 -24.60 -19.59
C PRO A 313 -14.84 -24.36 -20.99
N ALA A 314 -14.93 -23.11 -21.50
CA ALA A 314 -14.46 -22.74 -22.83
C ALA A 314 -12.97 -22.35 -22.88
N ILE A 315 -12.28 -22.34 -21.73
CA ILE A 315 -10.92 -21.83 -21.61
C ILE A 315 -10.02 -22.94 -21.05
N PRO A 316 -9.03 -23.43 -21.83
CA PRO A 316 -8.11 -24.45 -21.34
C PRO A 316 -7.43 -24.00 -20.04
N ALA A 317 -7.52 -24.85 -19.01
CA ALA A 317 -6.77 -24.66 -17.78
C ALA A 317 -5.27 -24.58 -18.13
N LYS A 318 -4.58 -23.53 -17.65
CA LYS A 318 -3.12 -23.46 -17.80
C LYS A 318 -2.51 -24.64 -17.05
N VAL A 319 -1.90 -25.57 -17.80
CA VAL A 319 -0.98 -26.56 -17.23
C VAL A 319 0.04 -25.78 -16.38
N LYS A 320 0.13 -26.11 -15.09
CA LYS A 320 1.13 -25.50 -14.21
C LYS A 320 2.51 -25.80 -14.78
N SER A 321 3.23 -24.78 -15.23
CA SER A 321 4.62 -24.91 -15.65
C SER A 321 5.40 -25.56 -14.51
N ALA A 322 6.01 -26.72 -14.77
CA ALA A 322 6.81 -27.40 -13.78
C ALA A 322 7.90 -26.45 -13.26
N GLY A 323 8.07 -26.37 -11.94
CA GLY A 323 9.20 -25.65 -11.36
C GLY A 323 10.53 -26.27 -11.84
N PRO A 324 11.62 -25.51 -11.87
CA PRO A 324 12.92 -26.02 -12.31
C PRO A 324 13.27 -27.28 -11.50
N GLY A 325 13.49 -28.39 -12.22
CA GLY A 325 13.71 -29.69 -11.60
C GLY A 325 14.93 -29.67 -10.68
N LYS A 326 14.78 -30.20 -9.47
CA LYS A 326 15.92 -30.50 -8.60
C LYS A 326 16.74 -31.62 -9.24
N ASN A 327 17.75 -31.26 -10.04
CA ASN A 327 18.77 -32.21 -10.48
C ASN A 327 19.62 -32.62 -9.27
N THR A 328 19.22 -33.71 -8.62
CA THR A 328 20.06 -34.41 -7.64
C THR A 328 21.05 -35.32 -8.36
N ARG A 329 22.30 -34.85 -8.45
CA ARG A 329 23.52 -35.67 -8.43
C ARG A 329 24.58 -34.91 -7.66
#